data_AF-A0A1Z5J9U9-F1
#
_entry.id   AF-A0A1Z5J9U9-F1
#
_cell.length_a   1.000
_cell.length_b   1.000
_cell.length_c   1.000
_cell.angle_alpha   90.00
_cell.angle_beta   90.00
_cell.angle_gamma   90.00
#
_symmetry.space_group_name_H-M   'P 1'
#
loop_
_entity.id
_entity.type
_entity.pdbx_description
1 polymer ?
#
loop_
_entity_poly.entity_id
_entity_poly.type
_entity_poly.pdbx_seq_one_letter_code
_entity_poly.pdbx_strand_id
1 'polypeptide(L)'
;MTQPPEEPETLSSEIASQDDGDSFNKLIPPVSRGEQFRDALLRHLDHPFFQILGIVVIFLVIIDGAFFFFLLVGWHGMCQPRMDCEPRNWWYNASIQILNVLFTYMALVSMPWRSTHFLHITKASCPYRRNAVGHDLYGIPVTNDAWFHIPLPKRLGIILLLLLNCVTQFANQITRIVYHSFEQQNTVPGNIWTNVFFAASFVAAGMAGAWLAYEVHLLRRAHPGQFGPGPKEICYQMYDDYLARYFGERTHPEILDVQEENRARRNSIDPTRDPERRSILPVERTSMRMFAM
;
A
#
# COMPACT_ATOMS: atom_id res chain seq x y z
N MET A 1 57.78 17.18 -0.64
CA MET A 1 56.77 16.72 -1.61
C MET A 1 56.10 15.50 -1.01
N THR A 2 54.99 15.72 -0.34
CA THR A 2 54.21 14.69 0.36
C THR A 2 53.11 14.22 -0.58
N GLN A 3 53.16 12.94 -0.95
CA GLN A 3 52.13 12.28 -1.75
C GLN A 3 50.83 12.20 -0.94
N PRO A 4 49.65 12.52 -1.53
CA PRO A 4 48.37 12.32 -0.86
C PRO A 4 48.05 10.82 -0.77
N PRO A 5 47.31 10.38 0.25
CA PRO A 5 46.92 8.98 0.42
C PRO A 5 45.93 8.57 -0.68
N GLU A 6 46.18 7.39 -1.27
CA GLU A 6 45.25 6.72 -2.19
C GLU A 6 43.94 6.38 -1.47
N GLU A 7 42.81 6.85 -2.00
CA GLU A 7 41.49 6.43 -1.57
C GLU A 7 41.25 4.97 -1.98
N PRO A 8 40.73 4.11 -1.08
CA PRO A 8 40.45 2.72 -1.43
C PRO A 8 39.31 2.66 -2.45
N GLU A 9 39.64 2.13 -3.64
CA GLU A 9 38.69 1.81 -4.69
C GLU A 9 37.55 0.94 -4.14
N THR A 10 36.35 1.47 -4.35
CA THR A 10 35.01 0.88 -4.25
C THR A 10 34.93 -0.63 -4.54
N LEU A 11 35.18 -1.47 -3.53
CA LEU A 11 34.90 -2.92 -3.51
C LEU A 11 33.49 -3.23 -2.94
N SER A 12 32.59 -2.24 -2.93
CA SER A 12 31.30 -2.33 -2.24
C SER A 12 30.12 -2.60 -3.18
N SER A 13 30.31 -2.45 -4.50
CA SER A 13 29.21 -2.47 -5.48
C SER A 13 29.02 -3.80 -6.20
N GLU A 14 30.04 -4.66 -6.29
CA GLU A 14 29.92 -5.97 -6.97
C GLU A 14 29.40 -7.13 -6.10
N ILE A 15 29.40 -6.99 -4.77
CA ILE A 15 28.94 -8.07 -3.87
C ILE A 15 27.41 -8.05 -3.66
N ALA A 16 26.72 -6.99 -4.11
CA ALA A 16 25.29 -6.81 -3.85
C ALA A 16 24.36 -7.37 -4.95
N SER A 17 24.85 -8.10 -5.96
CA SER A 17 23.97 -8.65 -7.01
C SER A 17 24.11 -10.16 -7.23
N GLN A 18 24.99 -10.84 -6.50
CA GLN A 18 25.30 -12.26 -6.74
C GLN A 18 24.60 -13.26 -5.80
N ASP A 19 24.00 -12.82 -4.69
CA ASP A 19 23.47 -13.73 -3.65
C ASP A 19 21.97 -14.10 -3.81
N ASP A 20 21.21 -13.30 -4.57
CA ASP A 20 19.75 -13.49 -4.67
C ASP A 20 19.38 -14.69 -5.54
N GLY A 21 20.07 -14.87 -6.67
CA GLY A 21 19.77 -15.94 -7.62
C GLY A 21 20.07 -17.34 -7.06
N ASP A 22 21.08 -17.45 -6.20
CA ASP A 22 21.54 -18.72 -5.65
C ASP A 22 20.67 -19.21 -4.48
N SER A 23 20.00 -18.28 -3.79
CA SER A 23 19.00 -18.53 -2.74
C SER A 23 17.70 -19.15 -3.27
N PHE A 24 17.13 -18.61 -4.36
CA PHE A 24 15.88 -19.13 -4.92
C PHE A 24 16.04 -20.51 -5.59
N ASN A 25 17.20 -20.79 -6.16
CA ASN A 25 17.51 -22.11 -6.74
C ASN A 25 17.66 -23.21 -5.68
N LYS A 26 17.84 -22.84 -4.40
CA LYS A 26 17.92 -23.77 -3.26
C LYS A 26 16.55 -24.06 -2.62
N LEU A 27 15.47 -23.41 -3.07
CA LEU A 27 14.13 -23.71 -2.57
C LEU A 27 13.69 -25.11 -3.00
N ILE A 28 13.20 -25.90 -2.05
CA ILE A 28 12.64 -27.24 -2.29
C ILE A 28 11.14 -27.19 -1.93
N PRO A 29 10.21 -27.43 -2.87
CA PRO A 29 10.44 -27.62 -4.31
C PRO A 29 10.91 -26.33 -5.02
N PRO A 30 11.49 -26.42 -6.24
CA PRO A 30 11.90 -25.24 -7.00
C PRO A 30 10.73 -24.31 -7.30
N VAL A 31 11.03 -23.06 -7.64
CA VAL A 31 10.01 -22.04 -7.96
C VAL A 31 9.20 -22.47 -9.18
N SER A 32 7.89 -22.57 -9.00
CA SER A 32 6.95 -22.94 -10.06
C SER A 32 6.81 -21.84 -11.11
N ARG A 33 6.36 -22.20 -12.34
CA ARG A 33 6.07 -21.21 -13.39
C ARG A 33 5.03 -20.16 -12.97
N GLY A 34 4.05 -20.57 -12.15
CA GLY A 34 3.03 -19.66 -11.60
C GLY A 34 3.63 -18.65 -10.64
N GLU A 35 4.54 -19.08 -9.74
CA GLU A 35 5.30 -18.18 -8.88
C GLU A 35 6.16 -17.21 -9.71
N GLN A 36 6.89 -17.71 -10.72
CA GLN A 36 7.69 -16.85 -11.61
C GLN A 36 6.86 -15.79 -12.33
N PHE A 37 5.69 -16.17 -12.87
CA PHE A 37 4.78 -15.23 -13.53
C PHE A 37 4.25 -14.18 -12.55
N ARG A 38 3.81 -14.61 -11.36
CA ARG A 38 3.40 -13.72 -10.27
C ARG A 38 4.50 -12.72 -9.95
N ASP A 39 5.73 -13.19 -9.76
CA ASP A 39 6.84 -12.32 -9.36
C ASP A 39 7.21 -11.34 -10.47
N ALA A 40 7.17 -11.79 -11.73
CA ALA A 40 7.36 -10.92 -12.89
C ALA A 40 6.28 -9.82 -12.94
N LEU A 41 5.01 -10.19 -12.70
CA LEU A 41 3.89 -9.24 -12.68
C LEU A 41 4.02 -8.25 -11.52
N LEU A 42 4.28 -8.73 -10.29
CA LEU A 42 4.46 -7.86 -9.12
C LEU A 42 5.69 -6.97 -9.27
N ARG A 43 6.80 -7.48 -9.83
CA ARG A 43 7.99 -6.68 -10.13
C ARG A 43 7.73 -5.62 -11.18
N HIS A 44 6.91 -5.93 -12.19
CA HIS A 44 6.50 -4.96 -13.20
C HIS A 44 5.67 -3.83 -12.56
N LEU A 45 4.73 -4.16 -11.66
CA LEU A 45 3.91 -3.17 -10.95
C LEU A 45 4.69 -2.39 -9.87
N ASP A 46 5.76 -2.97 -9.33
CA ASP A 46 6.70 -2.29 -8.42
C ASP A 46 7.61 -1.28 -9.16
N HIS A 47 7.56 -1.19 -10.50
CA HIS A 47 8.38 -0.26 -11.26
C HIS A 47 8.05 1.21 -10.89
N PRO A 48 9.05 2.11 -10.77
CA PRO A 48 8.84 3.50 -10.35
C PRO A 48 7.78 4.25 -11.16
N PHE A 49 7.66 3.93 -12.45
CA PHE A 49 6.60 4.46 -13.32
C PHE A 49 5.20 4.23 -12.74
N PHE A 50 4.87 3.02 -12.31
CA PHE A 50 3.54 2.71 -11.76
C PHE A 50 3.33 3.35 -10.38
N GLN A 51 4.39 3.51 -9.59
CA GLN A 51 4.31 4.23 -8.32
C GLN A 51 3.99 5.71 -8.52
N ILE A 52 4.70 6.38 -9.45
CA ILE A 52 4.43 7.77 -9.83
C ILE A 52 3.01 7.90 -10.41
N LEU A 53 2.64 7.01 -11.32
CA LEU A 53 1.31 6.99 -11.90
C LEU A 53 0.22 6.80 -10.83
N GLY A 54 0.46 5.94 -9.85
CA GLY A 54 -0.43 5.77 -8.71
C GLY A 54 -0.56 7.05 -7.87
N ILE A 55 0.53 7.76 -7.60
CA ILE A 55 0.51 9.06 -6.91
C ILE A 55 -0.33 10.07 -7.71
N VAL A 56 -0.11 10.15 -9.02
CA VAL A 56 -0.90 11.01 -9.93
C VAL A 56 -2.39 10.65 -9.85
N VAL A 57 -2.73 9.36 -9.87
CA VAL A 57 -4.11 8.89 -9.74
C VAL A 57 -4.73 9.31 -8.40
N ILE A 58 -4.00 9.21 -7.28
CA ILE A 58 -4.48 9.70 -5.98
C ILE A 58 -4.79 11.20 -6.03
N PHE A 59 -3.91 12.02 -6.63
CA PHE A 59 -4.18 13.45 -6.79
C PHE A 59 -5.42 13.71 -7.66
N LEU A 60 -5.59 12.97 -8.76
CA LEU A 60 -6.77 13.09 -9.61
C LEU A 60 -8.05 12.71 -8.86
N VAL A 61 -8.03 11.64 -8.05
CA VAL A 61 -9.17 11.25 -7.20
C VAL A 61 -9.53 12.36 -6.21
N ILE A 62 -8.54 13.01 -5.59
CA ILE A 62 -8.77 14.10 -4.64
C ILE A 62 -9.38 15.32 -5.35
N ILE A 63 -8.81 15.72 -6.49
CA ILE A 63 -9.28 16.90 -7.25
C ILE A 63 -10.70 16.67 -7.78
N ASP A 64 -10.93 15.54 -8.46
CA ASP A 64 -12.23 15.21 -9.03
C ASP A 64 -13.26 14.90 -7.94
N GLY A 65 -12.85 14.27 -6.82
CA GLY A 65 -13.70 14.05 -5.66
C GLY A 65 -14.16 15.36 -4.99
N ALA A 66 -13.27 16.35 -4.89
CA ALA A 66 -13.63 17.68 -4.41
C ALA A 66 -14.58 18.38 -5.39
N PHE A 67 -14.32 18.30 -6.69
CA PHE A 67 -15.20 18.84 -7.73
C PHE A 67 -16.59 18.18 -7.68
N PHE A 68 -16.66 16.85 -7.62
CA PHE A 68 -17.88 16.08 -7.43
C PHE A 68 -18.67 16.55 -6.20
N PHE A 69 -17.98 16.74 -5.07
CA PHE A 69 -18.61 17.22 -3.84
C PHE A 69 -19.23 18.61 -4.00
N PHE A 70 -18.54 19.54 -4.66
CA PHE A 70 -19.12 20.87 -4.96
C PHE A 70 -20.37 20.76 -5.84
N LEU A 71 -20.37 19.88 -6.84
CA LEU A 71 -21.54 19.61 -7.67
C LEU A 71 -22.73 19.07 -6.88
N LEU A 72 -22.46 18.14 -5.95
CA LEU A 72 -23.47 17.50 -5.10
C LEU A 72 -24.11 18.50 -4.14
N VAL A 73 -23.31 19.32 -3.45
CA VAL A 73 -23.81 20.34 -2.50
C VAL A 73 -24.53 21.48 -3.21
N GLY A 74 -24.29 21.70 -4.51
CA GLY A 74 -24.84 22.85 -5.22
C GLY A 74 -24.03 24.12 -4.98
N TRP A 75 -22.79 24.00 -4.53
CA TRP A 75 -21.89 25.14 -4.33
C TRP A 75 -21.22 25.53 -5.65
N HIS A 76 -22.02 25.66 -6.70
CA HIS A 76 -21.63 26.11 -8.02
C HIS A 76 -22.70 27.09 -8.51
N GLY A 77 -22.28 28.12 -9.24
CA GLY A 77 -23.21 29.11 -9.80
C GLY A 77 -23.94 28.62 -11.06
N MET A 78 -23.85 27.33 -11.40
CA MET A 78 -24.29 26.86 -12.72
C MET A 78 -25.81 26.82 -12.82
N CYS A 79 -26.52 26.52 -11.73
CA CYS A 79 -27.97 26.38 -11.74
C CYS A 79 -28.60 26.84 -10.43
N GLN A 80 -29.32 27.96 -10.50
CA GLN A 80 -30.22 28.42 -9.46
C GLN A 80 -31.57 28.77 -10.10
N PRO A 81 -32.71 28.51 -9.43
CA PRO A 81 -32.88 27.88 -8.11
C PRO A 81 -33.00 26.35 -8.17
N ARG A 82 -33.15 25.76 -9.37
CA ARG A 82 -33.28 24.31 -9.55
C ARG A 82 -31.92 23.69 -9.80
N MET A 83 -31.73 22.56 -9.15
CA MET A 83 -30.51 21.79 -9.19
C MET A 83 -30.43 20.96 -10.48
N ASP A 84 -31.54 20.42 -10.99
CA ASP A 84 -31.56 19.65 -12.26
C ASP A 84 -31.54 20.53 -13.50
N CYS A 85 -30.39 20.57 -14.17
CA CYS A 85 -30.11 21.42 -15.31
C CYS A 85 -28.93 20.87 -16.12
N GLU A 86 -28.87 21.25 -17.39
CA GLU A 86 -27.95 20.62 -18.34
C GLU A 86 -26.45 20.93 -18.17
N PRO A 87 -25.95 22.09 -17.70
CA PRO A 87 -24.51 22.16 -17.47
C PRO A 87 -24.09 21.29 -16.29
N ARG A 88 -24.87 21.29 -15.19
CA ARG A 88 -24.52 20.54 -13.99
C ARG A 88 -24.62 19.03 -14.20
N ASN A 89 -25.71 18.53 -14.80
CA ASN A 89 -25.94 17.10 -14.97
C ASN A 89 -24.84 16.45 -15.82
N TRP A 90 -24.38 17.16 -16.84
CA TRP A 90 -23.25 16.73 -17.66
C TRP A 90 -21.95 16.63 -16.84
N TRP A 91 -21.58 17.69 -16.11
CA TRP A 91 -20.38 17.69 -15.26
C TRP A 91 -20.44 16.66 -14.14
N TYR A 92 -21.61 16.47 -13.55
CA TYR A 92 -21.84 15.47 -12.50
C TYR A 92 -21.61 14.06 -13.03
N ASN A 93 -22.18 13.73 -14.19
CA ASN A 93 -21.97 12.44 -14.83
C ASN A 93 -20.50 12.25 -15.24
N ALA A 94 -19.87 13.28 -15.82
CA ALA A 94 -18.47 13.23 -16.23
C ALA A 94 -17.54 12.96 -15.03
N SER A 95 -17.74 13.69 -13.92
CA SER A 95 -16.96 13.51 -12.70
C SER A 95 -17.12 12.11 -12.11
N ILE A 96 -18.35 11.57 -12.05
CA ILE A 96 -18.53 10.19 -11.59
C ILE A 96 -17.82 9.18 -12.49
N GLN A 97 -17.89 9.35 -13.81
CA GLN A 97 -17.22 8.46 -14.75
C GLN A 97 -15.69 8.50 -14.57
N ILE A 98 -15.12 9.69 -14.39
CA ILE A 98 -13.69 9.88 -14.12
C ILE A 98 -13.28 9.19 -12.81
N LEU A 99 -13.96 9.51 -11.69
CA LEU A 99 -13.72 8.83 -10.41
C LEU A 99 -13.78 7.32 -10.55
N ASN A 100 -14.78 6.79 -11.25
CA ASN A 100 -14.96 5.36 -11.39
C ASN A 100 -13.84 4.70 -12.21
N VAL A 101 -13.36 5.36 -13.26
CA VAL A 101 -12.18 4.89 -14.01
C VAL A 101 -10.93 4.89 -13.12
N LEU A 102 -10.72 5.95 -12.33
CA LEU A 102 -9.57 6.06 -11.42
C LEU A 102 -9.60 4.98 -10.33
N PHE A 103 -10.75 4.75 -9.68
CA PHE A 103 -10.90 3.67 -8.71
C PHE A 103 -10.75 2.29 -9.34
N THR A 104 -11.25 2.10 -10.56
CA THR A 104 -11.08 0.85 -11.31
C THR A 104 -9.62 0.58 -11.66
N TYR A 105 -8.87 1.61 -12.04
CA TYR A 105 -7.43 1.49 -12.24
C TYR A 105 -6.71 1.06 -10.96
N MET A 106 -7.02 1.66 -9.81
CA MET A 106 -6.42 1.25 -8.53
C MET A 106 -6.80 -0.19 -8.15
N ALA A 107 -8.04 -0.60 -8.39
CA ALA A 107 -8.46 -1.99 -8.20
C ALA A 107 -7.70 -2.95 -9.13
N LEU A 108 -7.47 -2.57 -10.40
CA LEU A 108 -6.73 -3.37 -11.37
C LEU A 108 -5.26 -3.57 -10.97
N VAL A 109 -4.58 -2.49 -10.55
CA VAL A 109 -3.16 -2.55 -10.15
C VAL A 109 -2.95 -3.33 -8.84
N SER A 110 -3.89 -3.23 -7.89
CA SER A 110 -3.78 -3.92 -6.60
C SER A 110 -4.24 -5.39 -6.64
N MET A 111 -5.09 -5.76 -7.61
CA MET A 111 -5.67 -7.10 -7.70
C MET A 111 -4.63 -8.24 -7.78
N PRO A 112 -3.54 -8.16 -8.57
CA PRO A 112 -2.53 -9.22 -8.62
C PRO A 112 -1.92 -9.57 -7.26
N TRP A 113 -1.63 -8.56 -6.44
CA TRP A 113 -1.12 -8.75 -5.09
C TRP A 113 -2.18 -9.39 -4.18
N ARG A 114 -3.42 -8.88 -4.20
CA ARG A 114 -4.54 -9.40 -3.41
C ARG A 114 -4.85 -10.86 -3.74
N SER A 115 -4.92 -11.19 -5.03
CA SER A 115 -5.15 -12.56 -5.52
C SER A 115 -4.01 -13.51 -5.16
N THR A 116 -2.76 -13.05 -5.28
CA THR A 116 -1.59 -13.81 -4.85
C THR A 116 -1.69 -14.22 -3.38
N HIS A 117 -1.97 -13.26 -2.50
CA HIS A 117 -2.08 -13.53 -1.07
C HIS A 117 -3.27 -14.42 -0.76
N PHE A 118 -4.41 -14.24 -1.42
CA PHE A 118 -5.56 -15.14 -1.29
C PHE A 118 -5.19 -16.58 -1.65
N LEU A 119 -4.57 -16.78 -2.81
CA LEU A 119 -4.19 -18.11 -3.30
C LEU A 119 -3.11 -18.77 -2.42
N HIS A 120 -2.20 -17.97 -1.86
CA HIS A 120 -1.21 -18.47 -0.91
C HIS A 120 -1.85 -18.86 0.43
N ILE A 121 -2.69 -17.99 1.00
CA ILE A 121 -3.34 -18.24 2.29
C ILE A 121 -4.25 -19.48 2.24
N THR A 122 -5.00 -19.64 1.15
CA THR A 122 -5.89 -20.78 0.90
C THR A 122 -5.16 -22.04 0.43
N LYS A 123 -3.82 -21.98 0.24
CA LYS A 123 -2.98 -23.06 -0.31
C LYS A 123 -3.38 -23.50 -1.73
N ALA A 124 -4.20 -22.73 -2.43
CA ALA A 124 -4.69 -23.06 -3.78
C ALA A 124 -3.57 -23.03 -4.83
N SER A 125 -2.64 -22.07 -4.76
CA SER A 125 -1.56 -21.95 -5.74
C SER A 125 -0.27 -22.69 -5.35
N CYS A 126 -0.01 -22.89 -4.06
CA CYS A 126 1.28 -23.35 -3.55
C CYS A 126 1.12 -24.26 -2.33
N PRO A 127 0.54 -25.47 -2.48
CA PRO A 127 0.21 -26.35 -1.35
C PRO A 127 1.45 -26.81 -0.55
N TYR A 128 2.63 -26.84 -1.20
CA TYR A 128 3.88 -27.27 -0.60
C TYR A 128 4.65 -26.17 0.14
N ARG A 129 4.28 -24.89 -0.05
CA ARG A 129 4.95 -23.77 0.62
C ARG A 129 4.49 -23.66 2.07
N ARG A 130 5.43 -23.35 2.97
CA ARG A 130 5.11 -23.12 4.37
C ARG A 130 4.36 -21.78 4.50
N ASN A 131 3.11 -21.84 4.92
CA ASN A 131 2.27 -20.65 5.13
C ASN A 131 2.09 -20.37 6.63
N ALA A 132 3.17 -20.40 7.40
CA ALA A 132 3.12 -20.11 8.83
C ALA A 132 3.13 -18.58 9.06
N VAL A 133 2.74 -18.14 10.26
CA VAL A 133 2.90 -16.74 10.66
C VAL A 133 4.40 -16.38 10.66
N GLY A 134 4.73 -15.18 10.19
CA GLY A 134 6.09 -14.69 10.03
C GLY A 134 6.85 -15.28 8.83
N HIS A 135 6.16 -15.95 7.90
CA HIS A 135 6.77 -16.48 6.68
C HIS A 135 6.18 -15.82 5.43
N ASP A 136 7.02 -15.59 4.43
CA ASP A 136 6.62 -14.98 3.15
C ASP A 136 5.86 -15.93 2.22
N LEU A 137 5.64 -15.49 0.97
CA LEU A 137 4.97 -16.26 -0.06
C LEU A 137 5.70 -17.55 -0.49
N TYR A 138 7.01 -17.66 -0.22
CA TYR A 138 7.81 -18.85 -0.46
C TYR A 138 8.02 -19.70 0.79
N GLY A 139 7.48 -19.27 1.93
CA GLY A 139 7.69 -19.93 3.20
C GLY A 139 9.06 -19.68 3.80
N ILE A 140 9.72 -18.57 3.45
CA ILE A 140 10.95 -18.09 4.06
C ILE A 140 10.57 -17.20 5.26
N PRO A 141 11.20 -17.37 6.44
CA PRO A 141 10.97 -16.49 7.58
C PRO A 141 11.32 -15.03 7.26
N VAL A 142 10.42 -14.11 7.61
CA VAL A 142 10.62 -12.67 7.46
C VAL A 142 10.59 -12.04 8.84
N THR A 143 11.48 -11.08 9.11
CA THR A 143 11.55 -10.40 10.41
C THR A 143 10.83 -9.05 10.42
N ASN A 144 10.90 -8.30 9.31
CA ASN A 144 10.59 -6.86 9.31
C ASN A 144 9.27 -6.49 8.60
N ASP A 145 8.60 -7.44 7.94
CA ASP A 145 7.32 -7.20 7.27
C ASP A 145 6.15 -7.58 8.19
N ALA A 146 5.43 -6.57 8.66
CA ALA A 146 4.31 -6.74 9.58
C ALA A 146 3.17 -7.57 8.96
N TRP A 147 2.96 -7.51 7.65
CA TRP A 147 1.87 -8.23 6.99
C TRP A 147 1.96 -9.74 7.24
N PHE A 148 3.14 -10.34 7.07
CA PHE A 148 3.32 -11.78 7.26
C PHE A 148 3.20 -12.23 8.72
N HIS A 149 3.31 -11.31 9.67
CA HIS A 149 3.14 -11.58 11.10
C HIS A 149 1.68 -11.50 11.57
N ILE A 150 0.76 -11.01 10.73
CA ILE A 150 -0.67 -11.04 11.05
C ILE A 150 -1.15 -12.50 11.03
N PRO A 151 -1.95 -12.95 12.02
CA PRO A 151 -2.52 -14.29 12.02
C PRO A 151 -3.28 -14.61 10.72
N LEU A 152 -3.09 -15.83 10.19
CA LEU A 152 -3.69 -16.29 8.92
C LEU A 152 -5.19 -16.02 8.78
N PRO A 153 -6.07 -16.36 9.74
CA PRO A 153 -7.51 -16.13 9.57
C PRO A 153 -7.84 -14.65 9.43
N LYS A 154 -7.08 -13.78 10.10
CA LYS A 154 -7.26 -12.33 10.01
C LYS A 154 -6.77 -11.79 8.66
N ARG A 155 -5.60 -12.25 8.19
CA ARG A 155 -5.13 -11.94 6.83
C ARG A 155 -6.13 -12.37 5.77
N LEU A 156 -6.72 -13.56 5.90
CA LEU A 156 -7.75 -14.04 4.98
C LEU A 156 -8.97 -13.11 4.97
N GLY A 157 -9.47 -12.72 6.15
CA GLY A 157 -10.59 -11.77 6.26
C GLY A 157 -10.30 -10.43 5.58
N ILE A 158 -9.13 -9.86 5.81
CA ILE A 158 -8.68 -8.61 5.18
C ILE A 158 -8.62 -8.77 3.64
N ILE A 159 -7.97 -9.84 3.15
CA ILE A 159 -7.86 -10.09 1.71
C ILE A 159 -9.22 -10.32 1.05
N LEU A 160 -10.15 -11.01 1.71
CA LEU A 160 -11.50 -11.21 1.19
C LEU A 160 -12.24 -9.88 1.03
N LEU A 161 -12.12 -8.97 2.00
CA LEU A 161 -12.68 -7.61 1.88
C LEU A 161 -12.01 -6.81 0.76
N LEU A 162 -10.68 -6.90 0.62
CA LEU A 162 -9.95 -6.23 -0.47
C LEU A 162 -10.31 -6.79 -1.85
N LEU A 163 -10.53 -8.10 -1.98
CA LEU A 163 -11.02 -8.71 -3.22
C LEU A 163 -12.47 -8.33 -3.50
N LEU A 164 -13.33 -8.28 -2.47
CA LEU A 164 -14.71 -7.81 -2.61
C LEU A 164 -14.74 -6.35 -3.10
N ASN A 165 -13.84 -5.50 -2.58
CA ASN A 165 -13.63 -4.14 -3.10
C ASN A 165 -13.29 -4.16 -4.60
N CYS A 166 -12.35 -4.98 -5.05
CA CYS A 166 -12.03 -5.10 -6.50
C CYS A 166 -13.24 -5.54 -7.34
N VAL A 167 -13.94 -6.59 -6.91
CA VAL A 167 -15.07 -7.17 -7.66
C VAL A 167 -16.21 -6.16 -7.78
N THR A 168 -16.56 -5.50 -6.67
CA THR A 168 -17.61 -4.47 -6.65
C THR A 168 -17.21 -3.25 -7.47
N GLN A 169 -15.93 -2.87 -7.47
CA GLN A 169 -15.42 -1.79 -8.31
C GLN A 169 -15.52 -2.12 -9.82
N PHE A 170 -15.17 -3.35 -10.23
CA PHE A 170 -15.35 -3.78 -11.62
C PHE A 170 -16.83 -3.86 -12.02
N ALA A 171 -17.68 -4.36 -11.12
CA ALA A 171 -19.12 -4.34 -11.33
C ALA A 171 -19.65 -2.91 -11.49
N ASN A 172 -19.17 -1.96 -10.68
CA ASN A 172 -19.52 -0.55 -10.79
C ASN A 172 -19.04 0.06 -12.14
N GLN A 173 -17.86 -0.31 -12.63
CA GLN A 173 -17.41 0.11 -13.96
C GLN A 173 -18.30 -0.42 -15.08
N ILE A 174 -18.68 -1.69 -15.01
CA ILE A 174 -19.59 -2.28 -15.99
C ILE A 174 -20.94 -1.57 -15.97
N THR A 175 -21.53 -1.32 -14.80
CA THR A 175 -22.82 -0.63 -14.71
C THR A 175 -22.72 0.80 -15.21
N ARG A 176 -21.60 1.51 -14.99
CA ARG A 176 -21.39 2.87 -15.53
C ARG A 176 -21.15 2.91 -17.04
N ILE A 177 -20.71 1.81 -17.65
CA ILE A 177 -20.67 1.67 -19.12
C ILE A 177 -22.07 1.43 -19.68
N VAL A 178 -22.88 0.59 -19.02
CA VAL A 178 -24.26 0.31 -19.44
C VAL A 178 -25.16 1.53 -19.24
N TYR A 179 -25.11 2.14 -18.07
CA TYR A 179 -25.83 3.36 -17.68
C TYR A 179 -24.88 4.55 -17.77
N HIS A 180 -24.53 4.94 -18.99
CA HIS A 180 -23.46 5.92 -19.23
C HIS A 180 -23.93 7.37 -19.11
N SER A 181 -25.21 7.65 -19.32
CA SER A 181 -25.80 8.98 -19.24
C SER A 181 -26.48 9.25 -17.90
N PHE A 182 -26.62 10.53 -17.54
CA PHE A 182 -27.30 10.95 -16.32
C PHE A 182 -28.74 10.41 -16.23
N GLU A 183 -29.49 10.47 -17.34
CA GLU A 183 -30.87 9.97 -17.38
C GLU A 183 -30.92 8.46 -17.13
N GLN A 184 -30.07 7.68 -17.81
CA GLN A 184 -30.03 6.22 -17.64
C GLN A 184 -29.58 5.80 -16.23
N GLN A 185 -28.69 6.56 -15.60
CA GLN A 185 -28.28 6.30 -14.22
C GLN A 185 -29.41 6.57 -13.22
N ASN A 186 -30.35 7.45 -13.55
CA ASN A 186 -31.48 7.76 -12.68
C ASN A 186 -32.69 6.85 -12.89
N THR A 187 -32.69 5.98 -13.91
CA THR A 187 -33.74 4.98 -14.11
C THR A 187 -33.48 3.69 -13.34
N VAL A 188 -34.52 2.91 -13.10
CA VAL A 188 -34.42 1.55 -12.53
C VAL A 188 -34.08 0.57 -13.67
N PRO A 189 -33.07 -0.31 -13.52
CA PRO A 189 -32.34 -0.59 -12.29
C PRO A 189 -30.98 0.14 -12.17
N GLY A 190 -30.65 1.04 -13.10
CA GLY A 190 -29.38 1.78 -13.14
C GLY A 190 -29.03 2.44 -11.82
N ASN A 191 -29.95 3.24 -11.26
CA ASN A 191 -29.76 3.99 -10.01
C ASN A 191 -29.36 3.08 -8.84
N ILE A 192 -30.05 1.95 -8.72
CA ILE A 192 -29.83 0.97 -7.65
C ILE A 192 -28.44 0.35 -7.82
N TRP A 193 -28.14 -0.18 -9.00
CA TRP A 193 -26.88 -0.90 -9.23
C TRP A 193 -25.65 -0.01 -9.09
N THR A 194 -25.68 1.20 -9.67
CA THR A 194 -24.53 2.11 -9.60
C THR A 194 -24.26 2.60 -8.18
N ASN A 195 -25.29 2.74 -7.34
CA ASN A 195 -25.10 3.15 -5.95
C ASN A 195 -24.72 1.99 -5.03
N VAL A 196 -25.30 0.80 -5.22
CA VAL A 196 -24.98 -0.38 -4.42
C VAL A 196 -23.54 -0.81 -4.62
N PHE A 197 -23.07 -0.93 -5.87
CA PHE A 197 -21.69 -1.34 -6.13
C PHE A 197 -20.68 -0.28 -5.70
N PHE A 198 -20.99 1.00 -5.92
CA PHE A 198 -20.18 2.10 -5.39
C PHE A 198 -20.07 2.01 -3.86
N ALA A 199 -21.18 2.00 -3.13
CA ALA A 199 -21.16 1.94 -1.66
C ALA A 199 -20.47 0.68 -1.14
N ALA A 200 -20.74 -0.49 -1.74
CA ALA A 200 -20.10 -1.74 -1.35
C ALA A 200 -18.58 -1.70 -1.53
N SER A 201 -18.08 -1.09 -2.62
CA SER A 201 -16.65 -0.94 -2.86
C SER A 201 -15.97 -0.10 -1.77
N PHE A 202 -16.58 1.04 -1.40
CA PHE A 202 -16.06 1.93 -0.36
C PHE A 202 -16.10 1.29 1.02
N VAL A 203 -17.20 0.64 1.39
CA VAL A 203 -17.34 -0.05 2.68
C VAL A 203 -16.32 -1.19 2.79
N ALA A 204 -16.16 -2.00 1.75
CA ALA A 204 -15.21 -3.10 1.75
C ALA A 204 -13.75 -2.60 1.89
N ALA A 205 -13.36 -1.56 1.16
CA ALA A 205 -12.04 -0.94 1.29
C ALA A 205 -11.82 -0.33 2.68
N GLY A 206 -12.79 0.44 3.18
CA GLY A 206 -12.71 1.08 4.49
C GLY A 206 -12.58 0.08 5.63
N MET A 207 -13.38 -0.98 5.63
CA MET A 207 -13.30 -2.06 6.62
C MET A 207 -11.97 -2.81 6.54
N ALA A 208 -11.50 -3.14 5.33
CA ALA A 208 -10.21 -3.82 5.15
C ALA A 208 -9.04 -2.97 5.68
N GLY A 209 -9.01 -1.68 5.31
CA GLY A 209 -7.97 -0.75 5.73
C GLY A 209 -7.95 -0.52 7.24
N ALA A 210 -9.13 -0.32 7.85
CA ALA A 210 -9.24 -0.16 9.30
C ALA A 210 -8.81 -1.43 10.05
N TRP A 211 -9.21 -2.61 9.56
CA TRP A 211 -8.82 -3.88 10.18
C TRP A 211 -7.32 -4.14 10.05
N LEU A 212 -6.73 -3.88 8.87
CA LEU A 212 -5.29 -3.98 8.66
C LEU A 212 -4.52 -3.03 9.60
N ALA A 213 -4.94 -1.75 9.66
CA ALA A 213 -4.30 -0.76 10.52
C ALA A 213 -4.35 -1.16 12.00
N TYR A 214 -5.49 -1.72 12.45
CA TYR A 214 -5.67 -2.23 13.80
C TYR A 214 -4.72 -3.40 14.12
N GLU A 215 -4.63 -4.40 13.24
CA GLU A 215 -3.76 -5.57 13.45
C GLU A 215 -2.28 -5.19 13.43
N VAL A 216 -1.86 -4.31 12.53
CA VAL A 216 -0.49 -3.80 12.50
C VAL A 216 -0.17 -3.01 13.76
N HIS A 217 -1.12 -2.21 14.27
CA HIS A 217 -0.95 -1.49 15.53
C HIS A 217 -0.76 -2.46 16.72
N LEU A 218 -1.57 -3.52 16.81
CA LEU A 218 -1.41 -4.54 17.83
C LEU A 218 -0.04 -5.24 17.74
N LEU A 219 0.42 -5.59 16.54
CA LEU A 219 1.72 -6.21 16.32
C LEU A 219 2.87 -5.30 16.75
N ARG A 220 2.83 -4.01 16.40
CA ARG A 220 3.82 -3.02 16.83
C ARG A 220 3.87 -2.86 18.35
N ARG A 221 2.72 -2.94 19.01
CA ARG A 221 2.65 -2.87 20.48
C ARG A 221 3.22 -4.13 21.15
N ALA A 222 3.00 -5.30 20.55
CA ALA A 222 3.51 -6.57 21.05
C ALA A 222 5.02 -6.74 20.82
N HIS A 223 5.55 -6.17 19.73
CA HIS A 223 6.94 -6.26 19.32
C HIS A 223 7.53 -4.86 19.06
N PRO A 224 7.79 -4.07 20.12
CA PRO A 224 8.31 -2.72 19.96
C PRO A 224 9.69 -2.74 19.29
N GLY A 225 9.86 -1.92 18.24
CA GLY A 225 11.11 -1.79 17.49
C GLY A 225 11.31 -2.80 16.34
N GLN A 226 10.56 -3.90 16.30
CA GLN A 226 10.71 -4.91 15.24
C GLN A 226 10.16 -4.44 13.88
N PHE A 227 9.02 -3.75 13.89
CA PHE A 227 8.35 -3.29 12.68
C PHE A 227 8.58 -1.79 12.46
N GLY A 228 8.66 -1.38 11.19
CA GLY A 228 8.82 0.03 10.83
C GLY A 228 7.74 0.95 11.42
N PRO A 229 8.04 2.25 11.56
CA PRO A 229 7.14 3.22 12.18
C PRO A 229 5.79 3.28 11.45
N GLY A 230 4.72 3.52 12.21
CA GLY A 230 3.41 3.79 11.61
C GLY A 230 3.32 5.21 11.07
N PRO A 231 2.21 5.55 10.38
CA PRO A 231 2.03 6.88 9.81
C PRO A 231 2.14 8.01 10.84
N LYS A 232 1.61 7.79 12.05
CA LYS A 232 1.68 8.75 13.15
C LYS A 232 3.12 8.97 13.60
N GLU A 233 3.87 7.89 13.78
CA GLU A 233 5.28 7.94 14.17
C GLU A 233 6.14 8.58 13.08
N ILE A 234 5.84 8.34 11.79
CA ILE A 234 6.50 9.00 10.67
C ILE A 234 6.25 10.51 10.71
N CYS A 235 5.01 10.95 10.94
CA CYS A 235 4.71 12.39 11.06
C CYS A 235 5.46 13.04 12.22
N TYR A 236 5.56 12.37 13.37
CA TYR A 236 6.34 12.88 14.49
C TYR A 236 7.83 12.94 14.17
N GLN A 237 8.39 11.89 13.55
CA GLN A 237 9.79 11.89 13.12
C GLN A 237 10.08 13.02 12.12
N MET A 238 9.20 13.25 11.14
CA MET A 238 9.34 14.35 10.18
C MET A 238 9.26 15.72 10.86
N TYR A 239 8.38 15.88 11.84
CA TYR A 239 8.24 17.12 12.60
C TYR A 239 9.47 17.38 13.49
N ASP A 240 9.97 16.36 14.18
CA ASP A 240 11.17 16.44 15.01
C ASP A 240 12.42 16.75 14.17
N ASP A 241 12.57 16.10 13.01
CA ASP A 241 13.64 16.37 12.05
C ASP A 241 13.56 17.80 11.51
N TYR A 242 12.35 18.30 11.24
CA TYR A 242 12.13 19.69 10.85
C TYR A 242 12.55 20.66 11.97
N LEU A 243 12.12 20.41 13.21
CA LEU A 243 12.50 21.26 14.35
C LEU A 243 14.02 21.27 14.57
N ALA A 244 14.67 20.11 14.52
CA ALA A 244 16.12 19.99 14.69
C ALA A 244 16.90 20.78 13.62
N ARG A 245 16.43 20.77 12.37
CA ARG A 245 17.06 21.51 11.26
C ARG A 245 16.96 23.03 11.40
N TYR A 246 15.82 23.54 11.89
CA TYR A 246 15.55 24.99 11.88
C TYR A 246 15.86 25.70 13.20
N PHE A 247 15.73 25.02 14.33
CA PHE A 247 15.88 25.65 15.66
C PHE A 247 17.15 25.23 16.41
N GLY A 248 17.99 24.37 15.78
CA GLY A 248 19.07 23.66 16.46
C GLY A 248 18.52 22.65 17.47
N GLU A 249 19.38 21.85 18.11
CA GLU A 249 19.01 21.01 19.26
C GLU A 249 18.52 21.92 20.42
N ARG A 250 17.26 22.36 20.39
CA ARG A 250 16.58 22.81 21.60
C ARG A 250 16.12 21.58 22.34
N THR A 251 17.02 21.06 23.16
CA THR A 251 16.72 20.04 24.18
C THR A 251 15.61 20.57 25.08
N HIS A 252 14.38 20.08 24.85
CA HIS A 252 13.32 20.22 25.83
C HIS A 252 13.71 19.36 27.05
N PRO A 253 13.85 19.92 28.25
CA PRO A 253 14.32 19.17 29.43
C PRO A 253 13.36 18.03 29.83
N GLU A 254 12.08 18.13 29.45
CA GLU A 254 11.07 17.09 29.69
C GLU A 254 11.10 15.96 28.65
N ILE A 255 11.70 16.20 27.48
CA ILE A 255 11.89 15.18 26.43
C ILE A 255 13.20 14.42 26.64
N LEU A 256 14.15 14.97 27.41
CA LEU A 256 15.42 14.31 27.71
C LEU A 256 15.23 12.99 28.44
N ASP A 257 14.37 12.90 29.46
CA ASP A 257 14.15 11.63 30.19
C ASP A 257 13.53 10.55 29.27
N VAL A 258 12.58 10.93 28.42
CA VAL A 258 11.94 10.02 27.46
C VAL A 258 12.89 9.68 26.30
N GLN A 259 13.74 10.62 25.87
CA GLN A 259 14.78 10.39 24.86
C GLN A 259 15.93 9.57 25.42
N GLU A 260 16.32 9.72 26.68
CA GLU A 260 17.40 8.94 27.30
C GLU A 260 16.93 7.52 27.56
N GLU A 261 15.67 7.32 27.97
CA GLU A 261 15.05 6.00 28.01
C GLU A 261 14.96 5.38 26.61
N ASN A 262 14.54 6.14 25.60
CA ASN A 262 14.47 5.66 24.21
C ASN A 262 15.85 5.48 23.56
N ARG A 263 16.87 6.24 23.99
CA ARG A 263 18.26 6.15 23.51
C ARG A 263 18.99 5.00 24.20
N ALA A 264 18.75 4.76 25.48
CA ALA A 264 19.16 3.55 26.18
C ALA A 264 18.49 2.30 25.56
N ARG A 265 17.22 2.40 25.12
CA ARG A 265 16.54 1.34 24.34
C ARG A 265 17.03 1.22 22.89
N ARG A 266 17.50 2.29 22.24
CA ARG A 266 18.14 2.24 20.92
C ARG A 266 19.58 1.71 20.98
N ASN A 267 20.28 1.99 22.07
CA ASN A 267 21.67 1.59 22.30
C ASN A 267 21.80 0.28 23.06
N SER A 268 20.70 -0.28 23.60
CA SER A 268 20.65 -1.71 23.91
C SER A 268 20.72 -2.42 22.56
N ILE A 269 21.96 -2.79 22.21
CA ILE A 269 22.39 -3.50 21.02
C ILE A 269 21.25 -4.40 20.56
N ASP A 270 20.57 -3.98 19.50
CA ASP A 270 19.64 -4.81 18.77
C ASP A 270 20.49 -5.86 18.06
N PRO A 271 20.47 -7.14 18.49
CA PRO A 271 21.24 -8.20 17.83
C PRO A 271 20.72 -8.50 16.40
N THR A 272 19.68 -7.81 15.94
CA THR A 272 19.18 -7.88 14.55
C THR A 272 19.72 -6.75 13.67
N ARG A 273 20.48 -5.80 14.22
CA ARG A 273 21.12 -4.70 13.47
C ARG A 273 22.61 -4.94 13.23
N ASP A 274 22.98 -6.21 13.06
CA ASP A 274 24.26 -6.60 12.49
C ASP A 274 24.29 -6.13 11.02
N PRO A 275 25.18 -5.19 10.63
CA PRO A 275 25.32 -4.78 9.23
C PRO A 275 25.77 -5.92 8.32
N GLU A 276 26.22 -7.05 8.88
CA GLU A 276 26.59 -8.26 8.13
C GLU A 276 25.43 -9.26 7.96
N ARG A 277 24.32 -9.14 8.70
CA ARG A 277 23.09 -9.89 8.41
C ARG A 277 22.25 -9.19 7.35
N ARG A 278 22.84 -9.08 6.16
CA ARG A 278 22.09 -8.80 4.94
C ARG A 278 20.98 -9.84 4.83
N SER A 279 19.74 -9.38 4.73
CA SER A 279 18.70 -10.17 4.09
C SER A 279 19.27 -10.70 2.77
N ILE A 280 18.93 -11.95 2.42
CA ILE A 280 19.35 -12.63 1.18
C ILE A 280 18.64 -12.03 -0.07
N LEU A 281 18.36 -10.74 0.03
CA LEU A 281 17.81 -9.79 -0.92
C LEU A 281 18.41 -8.44 -0.50
N PRO A 282 19.44 -7.91 -1.18
CA PRO A 282 19.86 -6.53 -1.02
C PRO A 282 18.78 -5.70 -1.68
N VAL A 283 17.79 -5.36 -0.86
CA VAL A 283 16.86 -4.33 -1.24
C VAL A 283 17.04 -3.21 -0.25
N GLU A 284 17.85 -2.24 -0.65
CA GLU A 284 17.72 -0.85 -0.25
C GLU A 284 16.36 -0.31 -0.80
N ARG A 285 15.26 -1.00 -0.47
CA ARG A 285 13.89 -0.54 -0.72
C ARG A 285 13.50 0.21 0.54
N THR A 286 13.51 1.53 0.47
CA THR A 286 12.47 2.31 1.14
C THR A 286 11.13 1.77 0.66
N SER A 287 10.60 0.82 1.42
CA SER A 287 9.37 0.07 1.19
C SER A 287 8.15 0.97 1.32
N MET A 288 8.00 1.95 0.43
CA MET A 288 6.70 2.52 0.13
C MET A 288 6.06 1.66 -0.97
N ARG A 289 5.62 0.47 -0.58
CA ARG A 289 4.60 -0.26 -1.36
C ARG A 289 3.26 0.46 -1.17
N MET A 290 3.13 1.65 -1.76
CA MET A 290 1.99 2.53 -1.56
C MET A 290 0.67 1.93 -2.11
N PHE A 291 0.78 0.97 -3.04
CA PHE A 291 -0.36 0.33 -3.73
C PHE A 291 -0.50 -1.18 -3.49
N ALA A 292 0.40 -1.79 -2.70
CA ALA A 292 0.33 -3.22 -2.41
C ALA A 292 -0.49 -3.55 -1.15
N MET A 293 -1.20 -2.58 -0.56
CA MET A 293 -2.14 -2.81 0.55
C MET A 293 -3.51 -2.26 0.17
#